data_AF-A0A417IHC1-F1
#
_entry.id   AF-A0A417IHC1-F1
#
_cell.length_a   1.000
_cell.length_b   1.000
_cell.length_c   1.000
_cell.angle_alpha   90.00
_cell.angle_beta   90.00
_cell.angle_gamma   90.00
#
_symmetry.space_group_name_H-M   'P 1'
#
loop_
_entity.id
_entity.type
_entity.pdbx_description
1 polymer ?
#
loop_
_entity_poly.entity_id
_entity_poly.type
_entity_poly.pdbx_seq_one_letter_code
_entity_poly.pdbx_strand_id
1 'polypeptide(L)' 'MREKIIEILNEICPGNDFENETAIIDDGIIDSLDIVAVISELMEEFDVQLGVNDLTPENFNSVDAIVELIENAQD' A
#
# COMPACT_ATOMS: atom_id res chain seq x y z
N MET A 1 -2.27 -9.69 7.74
CA MET A 1 -2.53 -8.49 6.93
C MET A 1 -1.23 -7.73 6.69
N ARG A 2 -0.58 -7.18 7.72
CA ARG A 2 0.72 -6.47 7.60
C ARG A 2 1.78 -7.20 6.78
N GLU A 3 2.10 -8.45 7.13
CA GLU A 3 3.10 -9.27 6.42
C GLU A 3 2.75 -9.44 4.93
N LYS A 4 1.47 -9.66 4.62
CA LYS A 4 1.00 -9.84 3.25
C LYS A 4 1.08 -8.55 2.43
N ILE A 5 0.80 -7.40 3.05
CA ILE A 5 1.01 -6.09 2.42
C ILE A 5 2.50 -5.89 2.12
N ILE A 6 3.39 -6.20 3.06
CA ILE A 6 4.84 -6.12 2.84
C ILE A 6 5.30 -7.04 1.71
N GLU A 7 4.75 -8.25 1.59
CA GLU A 7 5.01 -9.15 0.46
C GLU A 7 4.62 -8.49 -0.87
N ILE A 8 3.39 -7.97 -0.99
CA ILE A 8 2.91 -7.28 -2.20
C ILE A 8 3.81 -6.09 -2.56
N LEU A 9 4.14 -5.25 -1.57
CA LEU A 9 5.00 -4.09 -1.79
C LEU A 9 6.40 -4.50 -2.26
N ASN A 10 6.96 -5.59 -1.72
CA ASN A 10 8.27 -6.12 -2.15
C ASN A 10 8.24 -6.82 -3.51
N GLU A 11 7.12 -7.42 -3.91
CA GLU A 11 6.96 -8.01 -5.24
C GLU A 11 6.95 -6.92 -6.32
N ILE A 12 6.33 -5.77 -6.04
CA ILE A 12 6.21 -4.65 -6.97
C ILE A 12 7.46 -3.76 -6.94
N CYS A 13 7.90 -3.36 -5.74
CA CYS A 13 9.03 -2.46 -5.55
C CYS A 13 10.10 -3.09 -4.62
N PRO A 14 10.90 -4.04 -5.13
CA PRO A 14 11.86 -4.79 -4.34
C PRO A 14 13.04 -3.92 -3.85
N GLY A 15 13.58 -4.29 -2.69
CA GLY A 15 14.82 -3.70 -2.16
C GLY A 15 14.62 -2.55 -1.18
N ASN A 16 13.38 -2.28 -0.78
CA ASN A 16 13.03 -1.28 0.22
C ASN A 16 12.66 -1.92 1.56
N ASP A 17 12.93 -1.23 2.66
CA ASP A 17 12.59 -1.68 4.01
C ASP A 17 11.20 -1.19 4.42
N PHE A 18 10.16 -1.74 3.79
CA PHE A 18 8.77 -1.35 4.05
C PHE A 18 8.33 -1.60 5.51
N GLU A 19 9.04 -2.46 6.26
CA GLU A 19 8.73 -2.69 7.67
C GLU A 19 8.92 -1.45 8.54
N ASN A 20 9.89 -0.59 8.18
CA ASN A 20 10.28 0.59 8.93
C ASN A 20 10.02 1.90 8.16
N GLU A 21 9.56 1.82 6.92
CA GLU A 21 9.31 2.99 6.08
C GLU A 21 8.03 3.73 6.51
N THR A 22 8.13 5.06 6.54
CA THR A 22 7.05 5.97 6.98
C THR A 22 6.78 7.11 6.00
N ALA A 23 7.49 7.13 4.87
CA ALA A 23 7.36 8.13 3.81
C ALA A 23 7.35 7.47 2.42
N ILE A 24 6.71 6.30 2.25
CA ILE A 24 6.76 5.51 0.99
C ILE A 24 6.44 6.36 -0.26
N ILE A 25 5.38 7.19 -0.19
CA ILE A 25 4.99 8.04 -1.31
C ILE A 25 5.80 9.34 -1.33
N ASP A 26 5.99 9.95 -0.16
CA ASP A 26 6.67 11.25 -0.04
C ASP A 26 8.15 11.18 -0.46
N ASP A 27 8.85 10.08 -0.17
CA ASP A 27 10.23 9.83 -0.60
C ASP A 27 10.30 9.24 -2.02
N GLY A 28 9.16 8.99 -2.67
CA GLY A 28 9.08 8.44 -4.02
C GLY A 28 9.59 7.00 -4.14
N ILE A 29 9.50 6.23 -3.05
CA ILE A 29 9.85 4.80 -3.03
C ILE A 29 8.88 4.02 -3.92
N ILE A 30 7.61 4.41 -3.91
CA ILE A 30 6.59 3.94 -4.84
C ILE A 30 6.15 5.13 -5.68
N ASP A 31 6.29 4.98 -7.00
CA ASP A 31 5.90 6.02 -7.93
C ASP A 31 4.42 5.90 -8.34
N SER A 32 3.97 6.84 -9.19
CA SER A 32 2.58 6.90 -9.66
C SER A 32 2.13 5.70 -10.51
N LEU A 33 3.05 4.91 -11.06
CA LEU A 33 2.74 3.71 -11.82
C LEU A 33 2.71 2.49 -10.89
N ASP A 34 3.71 2.37 -10.01
CA ASP A 34 3.81 1.27 -9.06
C ASP A 34 2.64 1.28 -8.07
N ILE A 35 2.17 2.46 -7.65
CA ILE A 35 1.02 2.56 -6.74
C ILE A 35 -0.26 1.98 -7.35
N VAL A 36 -0.44 2.06 -8.67
CA VAL A 36 -1.62 1.48 -9.36
C VAL A 36 -1.55 -0.05 -9.31
N ALA A 37 -0.35 -0.63 -9.44
CA ALA A 37 -0.16 -2.07 -9.27
C ALA A 37 -0.42 -2.49 -7.82
N VAL A 38 0.12 -1.74 -6.84
CA VAL A 38 -0.08 -2.02 -5.41
C VAL A 38 -1.57 -2.05 -5.07
N ILE A 39 -2.33 -1.03 -5.48
CA ILE A 39 -3.78 -1.00 -5.25
C ILE A 39 -4.46 -2.21 -5.86
N SER A 40 -4.11 -2.55 -7.09
CA SER A 40 -4.77 -3.65 -7.82
C SER A 40 -4.56 -4.98 -7.09
N GLU A 41 -3.34 -5.26 -6.64
CA GLU A 41 -3.02 -6.46 -5.85
C GLU A 41 -3.68 -6.43 -4.47
N LEU A 42 -3.72 -5.28 -3.78
CA LEU A 42 -4.41 -5.15 -2.49
C LEU A 42 -5.93 -5.38 -2.62
N MET A 43 -6.56 -4.84 -3.66
CA MET A 43 -7.98 -5.06 -3.94
C MET A 43 -8.28 -6.53 -4.20
N GLU A 44 -7.44 -7.22 -4.98
CA GLU A 44 -7.61 -8.64 -5.28
C GLU A 44 -7.34 -9.54 -4.05
N GLU A 45 -6.26 -9.30 -3.32
CA GLU A 45 -5.85 -10.11 -2.16
C GLU A 45 -6.83 -9.98 -0.99
N PHE A 46 -7.37 -8.79 -0.74
CA PHE A 46 -8.22 -8.52 0.42
C PHE A 46 -9.72 -8.38 0.09
N ASP A 47 -10.11 -8.57 -1.18
CA ASP A 47 -11.49 -8.43 -1.69
C ASP A 47 -12.13 -7.07 -1.31
N VAL A 48 -11.35 -5.99 -1.46
CA VAL A 48 -11.77 -4.61 -1.15
C VAL A 48 -11.88 -3.75 -2.41
N GLN A 49 -12.65 -2.66 -2.32
CA GLN A 49 -12.69 -1.63 -3.36
C GLN A 49 -12.04 -0.34 -2.87
N LEU A 50 -10.97 0.07 -3.55
CA LEU A 50 -10.29 1.33 -3.29
C LEU A 50 -10.53 2.31 -4.44
N GLY A 51 -10.71 3.57 -4.12
CA GLY A 51 -10.91 4.67 -5.06
C GLY A 51 -9.69 5.56 -5.20
N VAL A 52 -9.75 6.48 -6.17
CA VAL A 52 -8.69 7.47 -6.40
C VAL A 52 -8.53 8.43 -5.21
N ASN A 53 -9.57 8.61 -4.38
CA ASN A 53 -9.47 9.45 -3.18
C ASN A 53 -8.69 8.77 -2.05
N ASP A 54 -8.54 7.44 -2.09
CA ASP A 54 -7.79 6.69 -1.09
C ASP A 54 -6.29 6.74 -1.37
N LEU A 55 -5.89 7.18 -2.58
CA LEU A 55 -4.51 7.40 -3.01
C LEU A 55 -3.90 8.67 -2.41
N THR A 56 -3.73 8.66 -1.10
CA THR A 56 -3.10 9.75 -0.36
C THR A 56 -1.83 9.26 0.32
N PRO A 57 -0.84 10.15 0.53
CA PRO A 57 0.31 9.84 1.38
C PRO A 57 -0.14 9.37 2.77
N GLU A 58 -1.22 9.92 3.33
CA GLU A 58 -1.76 9.50 4.63
C GLU A 58 -2.11 8.01 4.69
N ASN A 59 -2.64 7.44 3.60
CA ASN A 59 -3.02 6.03 3.54
C ASN A 59 -1.90 5.09 3.07
N PHE A 60 -0.86 5.62 2.41
CA PHE A 60 0.15 4.79 1.73
C PHE A 60 1.59 5.04 2.17
N ASN A 61 1.86 6.03 3.04
CA ASN A 61 3.23 6.33 3.49
C ASN A 61 3.82 5.28 4.43
N SER A 62 3.01 4.41 5.02
CA SER A 62 3.50 3.32 5.87
C SER A 62 2.62 2.09 5.68
N VAL A 63 3.18 0.92 5.94
CA VAL A 63 2.41 -0.34 5.93
C VAL A 63 1.25 -0.28 6.92
N ASP A 64 1.45 0.35 8.08
CA ASP A 64 0.40 0.45 9.11
C ASP A 64 -0.77 1.31 8.63
N ALA A 65 -0.51 2.38 7.87
CA ALA A 65 -1.57 3.17 7.23
C ALA A 65 -2.33 2.38 6.16
N ILE A 66 -1.62 1.56 5.37
CA ILE A 66 -2.26 0.68 4.38
C ILE A 66 -3.14 -0.35 5.09
N VAL A 67 -2.69 -0.93 6.20
CA VAL A 67 -3.51 -1.84 7.02
C VAL A 67 -4.80 -1.14 7.45
N GLU A 68 -4.71 0.07 8.00
CA GLU A 68 -5.89 0.82 8.44
C GLU A 68 -6.85 1.14 7.28
N LEU A 69 -6.32 1.49 6.09
CA LEU A 69 -7.14 1.69 4.90
C LEU A 69 -7.90 0.41 4.52
N ILE A 70 -7.24 -0.74 4.50
CA ILE A 70 -7.85 -2.02 4.14
C ILE A 70 -8.90 -2.44 5.18
N GLU A 71 -8.60 -2.30 6.47
CA GLU A 71 -9.56 -2.61 7.55
C GLU A 71 -10.82 -1.74 7.42
N ASN A 72 -10.66 -0.43 7.18
CA ASN A 72 -11.79 0.48 6.99
C ASN A 72 -12.61 0.18 5.72
N ALA A 73 -12.01 -0.41 4.70
CA ALA A 73 -12.70 -0.76 3.45
C ALA A 73 -13.47 -2.10 3.54
N GLN A 74 -13.20 -2.92 4.56
CA GLN A 74 -13.87 -4.20 4.80
C GLN A 74 -15.12 -4.09 5.69
N ASP A 75 -15.28 -2.96 6.40
CA ASP A 75 -16.45 -2.64 7.24
C ASP A 75 -17.65 -2.11 6.45
#